data_AF-A0A211ZTG8-F1
#
_entry.id   AF-A0A211ZTG8-F1
#
_cell.length_a   1.000
_cell.length_b   1.000
_cell.length_c   1.000
_cell.angle_alpha   90.00
_cell.angle_beta   90.00
_cell.angle_gamma   90.00
#
_symmetry.space_group_name_H-M   'P 1'
#
loop_
_entity.id
_entity.type
_entity.pdbx_description
1 polymer ?
#
loop_
_entity_poly.entity_id
_entity_poly.type
_entity_poly.pdbx_seq_one_letter_code
_entity_poly.pdbx_strand_id
1 'polypeptide(L)'
;MKIIAIPAALGLSLLAGSCLAGNGAAAPTTADLLETVFRHADTDIRKVPSCESVFATPQGHTLGRYVAEQLSNLSGTGENSVTSSCTPGKGGWSCDVTFLHKDPAQEEVTNYGLRLQVTAAGQLSPDGLSCTGGG
;
A
#
# COMPACT_ATOMS: atom_id res chain seq x y z
N MET A 1 -41.77 -31.80 -18.59
CA MET A 1 -40.79 -30.70 -18.77
C MET A 1 -39.49 -31.21 -18.14
N LYS A 2 -38.50 -31.82 -18.81
CA LYS A 2 -37.73 -31.61 -20.04
C LYS A 2 -36.76 -30.38 -20.02
N ILE A 3 -35.54 -30.63 -19.49
CA ILE A 3 -34.14 -30.21 -19.87
C ILE A 3 -33.86 -28.68 -19.91
N ILE A 4 -32.71 -28.03 -19.57
CA ILE A 4 -31.23 -28.20 -19.68
C ILE A 4 -30.62 -27.17 -18.68
N ALA A 5 -29.74 -27.46 -17.71
CA ALA A 5 -28.33 -27.89 -17.66
C ALA A 5 -27.25 -26.76 -17.71
N ILE A 6 -26.20 -27.00 -16.88
CA ILE A 6 -24.78 -26.58 -16.90
C ILE A 6 -24.36 -25.16 -16.39
N PRO A 7 -23.08 -24.95 -15.99
CA PRO A 7 -22.68 -24.65 -14.62
C PRO A 7 -21.97 -23.28 -14.50
N ALA A 8 -21.67 -22.82 -13.29
CA ALA A 8 -20.70 -21.74 -13.10
C ALA A 8 -19.69 -22.15 -12.02
N ALA A 9 -18.64 -22.84 -12.47
CA ALA A 9 -17.36 -22.79 -11.80
C ALA A 9 -16.81 -21.37 -11.91
N LEU A 10 -16.27 -20.85 -10.80
CA LEU A 10 -15.23 -19.82 -10.67
C LEU A 10 -15.04 -19.71 -9.14
N GLY A 11 -14.15 -20.47 -8.52
CA GLY A 11 -12.73 -20.38 -8.84
C GLY A 11 -12.18 -19.05 -8.32
N LEU A 12 -12.31 -18.77 -7.02
CA LEU A 12 -11.28 -17.99 -6.34
C LEU A 12 -10.48 -18.95 -5.48
N SER A 13 -9.57 -19.64 -6.17
CA SER A 13 -8.30 -20.02 -5.59
C SER A 13 -7.81 -18.82 -4.78
N LEU A 14 -7.79 -18.94 -3.45
CA LEU A 14 -6.86 -18.14 -2.66
C LEU A 14 -5.49 -18.52 -3.19
N LEU A 15 -5.01 -17.78 -4.19
CA LEU A 15 -3.61 -17.57 -4.42
C LEU A 15 -3.10 -16.81 -3.20
N ALA A 16 -3.01 -17.51 -2.07
CA ALA A 16 -1.84 -17.42 -1.24
C ALA A 16 -0.69 -17.93 -2.13
N GLY A 17 -0.29 -17.07 -3.07
CA GLY A 17 0.97 -17.20 -3.76
C GLY A 17 1.99 -17.06 -2.66
N SER A 18 2.38 -18.19 -2.09
CA SER A 18 3.53 -18.37 -1.22
C SER A 18 4.73 -17.93 -2.02
N CYS A 19 4.91 -16.63 -2.06
CA CYS A 19 6.12 -15.98 -2.44
C CYS A 19 7.14 -16.35 -1.36
N LEU A 20 7.75 -17.53 -1.52
CA LEU A 20 8.93 -17.96 -0.80
C LEU A 20 10.00 -16.89 -1.02
N ALA A 21 10.02 -15.88 -0.15
CA ALA A 21 11.16 -15.00 -0.04
C ALA A 21 12.33 -15.87 0.39
N GLY A 22 13.41 -15.84 -0.40
CA GLY A 22 14.67 -16.45 -0.02
C GLY A 22 15.01 -16.02 1.40
N ASN A 23 15.12 -17.01 2.30
CA ASN A 23 15.24 -16.90 3.76
C ASN A 23 13.95 -16.82 4.60
N GLY A 24 12.87 -17.57 4.27
CA GLY A 24 11.91 -18.10 5.26
C GLY A 24 11.12 -17.12 6.15
N ALA A 25 11.33 -15.81 6.02
CA ALA A 25 10.58 -14.78 6.72
C ALA A 25 9.20 -14.61 6.08
N ALA A 26 8.16 -14.40 6.89
CA ALA A 26 6.84 -14.07 6.38
C ALA A 26 6.85 -12.68 5.72
N ALA A 27 5.91 -12.44 4.80
CA ALA A 27 5.67 -11.11 4.27
C ALA A 27 5.23 -10.16 5.39
N PRO A 28 5.69 -8.90 5.40
CA PRO A 28 5.21 -7.89 6.33
C PRO A 28 3.70 -7.70 6.20
N THR A 29 3.02 -7.57 7.33
CA THR A 29 1.60 -7.20 7.36
C THR A 29 1.44 -5.70 7.09
N THR A 30 0.20 -5.25 6.83
CA THR A 30 -0.09 -3.80 6.70
C THR A 30 0.31 -3.04 7.97
N ALA A 31 0.12 -3.64 9.15
CA ALA A 31 0.51 -3.04 10.42
C ALA A 31 2.04 -2.87 10.52
N ASP A 32 2.82 -3.91 10.19
CA ASP A 32 4.29 -3.85 10.21
C ASP A 32 4.85 -2.76 9.28
N LEU A 33 4.19 -2.57 8.12
CA LEU A 33 4.57 -1.54 7.16
C LEU A 33 4.25 -0.14 7.67
N LEU A 34 3.08 0.06 8.30
CA LEU A 34 2.73 1.34 8.92
C LEU A 34 3.66 1.68 10.09
N GLU A 35 4.02 0.71 10.92
CA GLU A 35 5.03 0.90 11.97
C GLU A 35 6.39 1.29 11.39
N THR A 36 6.79 0.65 10.28
CA THR A 36 8.03 1.01 9.58
C THR A 36 7.97 2.44 9.07
N VAL A 37 6.88 2.84 8.43
CA VAL A 37 6.63 4.23 8.01
C VAL A 37 6.75 5.19 9.18
N PHE A 38 6.12 4.88 10.32
CA PHE A 38 6.14 5.77 11.49
C PHE A 38 7.52 5.85 12.15
N ARG A 39 8.31 4.76 12.18
CA ARG A 39 9.72 4.81 12.60
C ARG A 39 10.57 5.71 11.70
N HIS A 40 10.20 5.82 10.43
CA HIS A 40 10.89 6.63 9.43
C HIS A 40 10.12 7.89 9.06
N ALA A 41 9.25 8.39 9.96
CA ALA A 41 8.34 9.50 9.69
C ALA A 41 9.06 10.79 9.28
N ASP A 42 10.29 11.01 9.78
CA ASP A 42 11.10 12.21 9.49
C ASP A 42 11.89 12.12 8.18
N THR A 43 11.78 11.01 7.43
CA THR A 43 12.43 10.85 6.12
C THR A 43 11.99 11.95 5.16
N ASP A 44 12.92 12.78 4.70
CA ASP A 44 12.67 13.81 3.69
C ASP A 44 12.45 13.16 2.32
N ILE A 45 11.22 13.24 1.83
CA ILE A 45 10.79 12.62 0.59
C ILE A 45 10.90 13.54 -0.63
N ARG A 46 11.42 14.77 -0.48
CA ARG A 46 11.71 15.65 -1.65
C ARG A 46 12.80 15.11 -2.56
N LYS A 47 13.66 14.24 -2.04
CA LYS A 47 14.73 13.58 -2.81
C LYS A 47 14.23 12.34 -3.56
N VAL A 48 12.95 11.99 -3.40
CA VAL A 48 12.31 10.86 -4.06
C VAL A 48 11.54 11.39 -5.27
N PRO A 49 12.01 11.14 -6.51
CA PRO A 49 11.42 11.76 -7.70
C PRO A 49 9.93 11.46 -7.88
N SER A 50 9.47 10.27 -7.49
CA SER A 50 8.06 9.90 -7.59
C SER A 50 7.15 10.60 -6.59
N CYS A 51 7.72 11.27 -5.58
CA CYS A 51 6.96 12.03 -4.59
C CYS A 51 6.78 13.51 -4.97
N GLU A 52 7.50 14.03 -5.97
CA GLU A 52 7.50 15.45 -6.33
C GLU A 52 6.11 16.01 -6.66
N SER A 53 5.25 15.22 -7.32
CA SER A 53 3.91 15.63 -7.77
C SER A 53 2.80 15.37 -6.75
N VAL A 54 3.11 14.73 -5.62
CA VAL A 54 2.11 14.19 -4.68
C VAL A 54 1.93 15.09 -3.46
N PHE A 55 2.71 16.18 -3.38
CA PHE A 55 2.57 17.19 -2.34
C PHE A 55 1.47 18.19 -2.69
N ALA A 56 0.43 18.26 -1.85
CA ALA A 56 -0.55 19.34 -1.92
C ALA A 56 -0.05 20.63 -1.25
N THR A 57 0.97 20.56 -0.39
CA THR A 57 1.45 21.71 0.40
C THR A 57 2.98 21.85 0.46
N PRO A 58 3.52 23.10 0.55
CA PRO A 58 4.96 23.36 0.68
C PRO A 58 5.58 22.94 2.02
N GLN A 59 4.81 22.45 2.99
CA GLN A 59 5.31 21.99 4.29
C GLN A 59 5.31 20.45 4.42
N GLY A 60 4.79 19.74 3.41
CA GLY A 60 4.51 18.29 3.45
C GLY A 60 5.66 17.35 3.12
N HIS A 61 6.92 17.69 3.46
CA HIS A 61 8.09 17.04 2.86
C HIS A 61 8.57 15.75 3.53
N THR A 62 7.93 15.30 4.60
CA THR A 62 8.34 14.08 5.30
C THR A 62 7.39 12.93 5.01
N LEU A 63 7.91 11.71 5.07
CA LEU A 63 7.14 10.49 4.88
C LEU A 63 5.93 10.41 5.85
N GLY A 64 6.14 10.75 7.12
CA GLY A 64 5.07 10.75 8.11
C GLY A 64 3.99 11.78 7.80
N ARG A 65 4.38 12.96 7.30
CA ARG A 65 3.42 13.99 6.92
C ARG A 65 2.59 13.58 5.69
N TYR A 66 3.23 12.98 4.69
CA TYR A 66 2.55 12.41 3.53
C TYR A 66 1.48 11.38 3.94
N VAL A 67 1.86 10.42 4.80
CA VAL A 67 0.91 9.39 5.27
C VAL A 67 -0.19 9.99 6.15
N ALA A 68 0.11 10.97 6.99
CA ALA A 68 -0.90 11.68 7.78
C ALA A 68 -1.93 12.40 6.89
N GLU A 69 -1.51 12.99 5.77
CA GLU A 69 -2.41 13.61 4.80
C GLU A 69 -3.32 12.56 4.13
N GLN A 70 -2.78 11.41 3.74
CA GLN A 70 -3.59 10.32 3.18
C GLN A 70 -4.60 9.77 4.20
N LEU A 71 -4.19 9.59 5.45
CA LEU A 71 -5.09 9.18 6.52
C LEU A 71 -6.16 10.24 6.82
N SER A 72 -5.85 11.53 6.67
CA SER A 72 -6.85 12.60 6.83
C SER A 72 -7.92 12.55 5.74
N ASN A 73 -7.58 12.14 4.53
CA ASN A 73 -8.56 11.92 3.45
C ASN A 73 -9.51 10.75 3.77
N LEU A 74 -9.11 9.81 4.62
CA LEU A 74 -9.97 8.72 5.09
C LEU A 74 -10.93 9.13 6.22
N SER A 75 -10.90 10.39 6.70
CA SER A 75 -11.74 10.83 7.82
C SER A 75 -13.20 11.14 7.46
N GLY A 76 -13.53 11.12 6.16
CA GLY A 76 -14.88 11.33 5.65
C GLY A 76 -15.84 10.16 5.88
N THR A 77 -17.12 10.39 5.63
CA THR A 77 -18.16 9.34 5.59
C THR A 77 -17.93 8.45 4.38
N GLY A 78 -17.92 7.13 4.55
CA GLY A 78 -17.70 6.19 3.46
C GLY A 78 -17.05 4.89 3.92
N GLU A 79 -16.66 4.05 2.96
CA GLU A 79 -15.83 2.88 3.24
C GLU A 79 -14.35 3.26 3.16
N ASN A 80 -13.65 3.07 4.26
CA ASN A 80 -12.22 3.35 4.36
C ASN A 80 -11.45 2.05 4.55
N SER A 81 -10.37 1.88 3.80
CA SER A 81 -9.46 0.75 4.02
C SER A 81 -8.01 1.14 3.78
N VAL A 82 -7.12 0.49 4.53
CA VAL A 82 -5.68 0.52 4.27
C VAL A 82 -5.27 -0.91 4.00
N THR A 83 -4.69 -1.16 2.84
CA THR A 83 -4.29 -2.51 2.41
C THR A 83 -2.82 -2.50 2.02
N SER A 84 -2.20 -3.68 2.01
CA SER A 84 -0.85 -3.82 1.49
C SER A 84 -0.69 -5.08 0.66
N SER A 85 0.19 -5.03 -0.33
CA SER A 85 0.63 -6.19 -1.09
C SER A 85 2.16 -6.22 -1.13
N CYS A 86 2.76 -7.38 -0.87
CA CYS A 86 4.22 -7.51 -0.80
C CYS A 86 4.70 -8.61 -1.76
N THR A 87 5.80 -8.32 -2.45
CA THR A 87 6.51 -9.26 -3.30
C THR A 87 7.94 -9.43 -2.80
N PRO A 88 8.56 -10.63 -2.90
CA PRO A 88 9.95 -10.82 -2.53
C PRO A 88 10.85 -9.92 -3.37
N GLY A 89 11.73 -9.19 -2.70
CA GLY A 89 12.76 -8.36 -3.31
C GLY A 89 14.15 -8.83 -2.95
N LYS A 90 15.17 -8.17 -3.53
CA LYS A 90 16.56 -8.46 -3.17
C LYS A 90 16.84 -8.03 -1.72
N GLY A 91 16.97 -9.00 -0.82
CA GLY A 91 17.29 -8.75 0.60
C GLY A 91 16.08 -8.42 1.49
N GLY A 92 14.85 -8.63 1.01
CA GLY A 92 13.64 -8.37 1.79
C GLY A 92 12.37 -8.39 0.93
N TRP A 93 11.52 -7.38 1.09
CA TRP A 93 10.21 -7.27 0.47
C TRP A 93 10.03 -5.94 -0.23
N SER A 94 9.40 -5.94 -1.41
CA SER A 94 8.85 -4.76 -2.06
C SER A 94 7.35 -4.75 -1.83
N CYS A 95 6.87 -3.77 -1.07
CA CYS A 95 5.50 -3.68 -0.61
C CYS A 95 4.83 -2.41 -1.11
N ASP A 96 3.61 -2.53 -1.63
CA ASP A 96 2.71 -1.42 -1.89
C ASP A 96 1.74 -1.30 -0.71
N VAL A 97 1.57 -0.11 -0.16
CA VAL A 97 0.55 0.26 0.82
C VAL A 97 -0.43 1.18 0.12
N THR A 98 -1.72 0.86 0.19
CA THR A 98 -2.79 1.61 -0.47
C THR A 98 -3.81 2.08 0.56
N PHE A 99 -4.06 3.38 0.58
CA PHE A 99 -5.13 4.05 1.30
C PHE A 99 -6.30 4.22 0.34
N LEU A 100 -7.45 3.66 0.67
CA LEU A 100 -8.64 3.64 -0.18
C LEU A 100 -9.81 4.27 0.58
N HIS A 101 -10.37 5.32 -0.01
CA HIS A 101 -11.64 5.92 0.39
C HIS A 101 -12.67 5.65 -0.71
N LYS A 102 -13.85 5.16 -0.33
CA LYS A 102 -15.00 5.08 -1.22
C LYS A 102 -16.15 5.87 -0.61
N ASP A 103 -16.58 6.92 -1.31
CA ASP A 103 -17.78 7.66 -0.95
C ASP A 103 -18.98 7.12 -1.76
N PRO A 104 -19.88 6.34 -1.13
CA PRO A 104 -21.05 5.81 -1.83
C PRO A 104 -22.05 6.90 -2.25
N ALA A 105 -21.99 8.11 -1.67
CA ALA A 105 -22.87 9.22 -2.02
C ALA A 105 -22.38 9.97 -3.27
N GLN A 106 -21.07 9.97 -3.54
CA GLN A 106 -20.47 10.65 -4.69
C GLN A 106 -20.10 9.69 -5.83
N GLU A 107 -20.26 8.38 -5.62
CA GLU A 107 -19.72 7.33 -6.50
C GLU A 107 -18.21 7.49 -6.76
N GLU A 108 -17.51 8.17 -5.85
CA GLU A 108 -16.09 8.49 -5.97
C GLU A 108 -15.25 7.46 -5.23
N VAL A 109 -14.20 6.99 -5.90
CA VAL A 109 -13.19 6.13 -5.31
C VAL A 109 -11.86 6.87 -5.38
N THR A 110 -11.32 7.21 -4.23
CA THR A 110 -10.00 7.83 -4.12
C THR A 110 -9.04 6.80 -3.56
N ASN A 111 -7.99 6.48 -4.31
CA ASN A 111 -6.87 5.71 -3.80
C ASN A 111 -5.63 6.59 -3.71
N TYR A 112 -4.75 6.28 -2.77
CA TYR A 112 -3.40 6.82 -2.69
C TYR A 112 -2.47 5.70 -2.26
N GLY A 113 -1.21 5.73 -2.70
CA GLY A 113 -0.29 4.65 -2.35
C GLY A 113 1.16 5.03 -2.16
N LEU A 114 1.83 4.12 -1.47
CA LEU A 114 3.24 4.18 -1.14
C LEU A 114 3.88 2.84 -1.43
N ARG A 115 4.99 2.83 -2.17
CA ARG A 115 5.85 1.66 -2.32
C ARG A 115 7.05 1.76 -1.40
N LEU A 116 7.30 0.66 -0.68
CA LEU A 116 8.35 0.48 0.32
C LEU A 116 9.18 -0.75 -0.03
N GLN A 117 10.49 -0.61 -0.10
CA GLN A 117 11.40 -1.75 0.00
C GLN A 117 11.85 -1.87 1.45
N VAL A 118 11.46 -2.96 2.09
CA VAL A 118 11.83 -3.25 3.47
C VAL A 118 12.75 -4.46 3.51
N THR A 119 13.80 -4.40 4.30
CA THR A 119 14.69 -5.54 4.53
C THR A 119 13.97 -6.66 5.27
N ALA A 120 14.54 -7.86 5.31
CA ALA A 120 14.02 -8.95 6.14
C ALA A 120 13.91 -8.60 7.65
N ALA A 121 14.64 -7.57 8.11
CA ALA A 121 14.58 -7.05 9.48
C ALA A 121 13.53 -5.94 9.67
N GLY A 122 12.69 -5.65 8.67
CA GLY A 122 11.65 -4.60 8.74
C GLY A 122 12.20 -3.17 8.72
N GLN A 123 13.42 -2.98 8.21
CA GLN A 123 14.01 -1.64 8.01
C GLN A 123 13.72 -1.13 6.60
N LEU A 124 13.38 0.15 6.46
CA LEU A 124 13.24 0.80 5.16
C LEU A 124 14.60 0.87 4.45
N SER A 125 14.65 0.44 3.20
CA SER A 125 15.83 0.62 2.34
C SER A 125 15.98 2.10 1.95
N PRO A 126 17.19 2.68 1.96
CA PRO A 126 17.41 4.09 1.65
C PRO A 126 16.82 4.56 0.31
N ASP A 127 16.88 3.72 -0.72
CA ASP A 127 16.33 3.99 -2.05
C ASP A 127 14.98 3.26 -2.29
N GLY A 128 14.42 2.70 -1.22
CA GLY A 128 13.27 1.81 -1.27
C GLY A 128 11.92 2.50 -1.32
N LEU A 129 11.88 3.82 -1.37
CA LEU A 129 10.67 4.61 -1.18
C LEU A 129 10.19 5.17 -2.51
N SER A 130 8.89 5.04 -2.78
CA SER A 130 8.24 5.72 -3.90
C SER A 130 6.81 6.06 -3.55
N CYS A 131 6.37 7.28 -3.87
CA CYS A 131 4.95 7.62 -3.83
C CYS A 131 4.30 7.13 -5.13
N THR A 132 3.22 6.34 -5.06
CA THR A 132 2.58 5.80 -6.26
C THR A 132 1.45 6.71 -6.77
N GLY A 133 1.20 7.83 -6.09
CA GLY A 133 0.13 8.76 -6.40
C GLY A 133 -1.25 8.20 -6.05
N GLY A 134 -2.28 8.92 -6.49
CA GLY A 134 -3.66 8.47 -6.47
C GLY A 134 -4.28 8.49 -7.87
N GLY A 135 -5.25 7.62 -8.11
CA GLY A 135 -5.98 7.51 -9.37
C GLY A 135 -7.40 7.03 -9.19
#